data_AF-A0A0F8CXP7-F1
#
_entry.id   AF-A0A0F8CXP7-F1
#
_cell.length_a   1.000
_cell.length_b   1.000
_cell.length_c   1.000
_cell.angle_alpha   90.00
_cell.angle_beta   90.00
_cell.angle_gamma   90.00
#
_symmetry.space_group_name_H-M   'P 1'
#
loop_
_entity.id
_entity.type
_entity.pdbx_description
1 polymer ?
#
loop_
_entity_poly.entity_id
_entity_poly.type
_entity_poly.pdbx_seq_one_letter_code
_entity_poly.pdbx_strand_id
1 'polypeptide(L)'
;MDAVVEGRNPAPDALWRRYSEFELLRNYLIVTYPYIVVPPLPEKRAEFVWHKLSADNMDPDFVERRRVGLENFLLRVASHPVLSNDQILYHFLTEEHGWKEVVYETGFQAKADSRLRALSATFRVRNPDKEHVEKAWVDMQRFKEQKDKDLREALINYAVMQISMCKKGIQVWGNAKECFLKM
;
A
#
# COMPACT_ATOMS: atom_id res chain seq x y z
N MET A 1 43.99 -17.08 32.09
CA MET A 1 43.91 -15.97 31.12
C MET A 1 42.59 -16.17 30.40
N ASP A 2 41.52 -15.78 31.09
CA ASP A 2 40.15 -16.01 30.64
C ASP A 2 39.68 -14.75 29.92
N ALA A 3 39.60 -14.85 28.60
CA ALA A 3 39.06 -13.79 27.77
C ALA A 3 37.54 -13.78 27.92
N VAL A 4 37.03 -12.67 28.44
CA VAL A 4 35.61 -12.32 28.51
C VAL A 4 35.03 -12.34 27.10
N VAL A 5 34.22 -13.35 26.80
CA VAL A 5 33.36 -13.36 25.61
C VAL A 5 32.15 -12.50 25.94
N GLU A 6 32.22 -11.21 25.58
CA GLU A 6 31.07 -10.31 25.67
C GLU A 6 29.91 -10.84 24.79
N GLY A 7 28.87 -11.33 25.46
CA GLY A 7 27.49 -10.88 25.23
C GLY A 7 26.92 -10.97 23.81
N ARG A 8 27.30 -11.95 22.99
CA ARG A 8 26.54 -12.23 21.76
C ARG A 8 25.25 -12.94 22.17
N ASN A 9 24.19 -12.18 22.39
CA ASN A 9 22.84 -12.74 22.56
C ASN A 9 22.60 -13.68 21.36
N PRO A 10 22.27 -14.97 21.57
CA PRO A 10 21.99 -15.86 20.47
C PRO A 10 20.84 -15.27 19.66
N ALA A 11 20.97 -15.29 18.33
CA ALA A 11 19.90 -14.83 17.46
C ALA A 11 18.63 -15.61 17.84
N PRO A 12 17.50 -14.92 18.06
CA PRO A 12 16.25 -15.58 18.44
C PRO A 12 15.83 -16.57 17.34
N ASP A 13 15.35 -17.75 17.73
CA ASP A 13 14.91 -18.80 16.80
C ASP A 13 13.79 -18.32 15.86
N ALA A 14 12.97 -17.35 16.32
CA ALA A 14 11.96 -16.67 15.50
C ALA A 14 11.66 -15.27 16.07
N LEU A 15 11.33 -14.33 15.19
CA LEU A 15 10.87 -12.98 15.56
C LEU A 15 9.55 -12.64 14.88
N TRP A 16 8.66 -12.01 15.64
CA TRP A 16 7.38 -11.53 15.13
C TRP A 16 7.52 -10.11 14.59
N ARG A 17 7.08 -9.91 13.34
CA ARG A 17 7.05 -8.61 12.66
C ARG A 17 5.71 -8.38 11.97
N ARG A 18 5.09 -7.24 12.26
CA ARG A 18 3.88 -6.75 11.59
C ARG A 18 4.27 -6.07 10.28
N TYR A 19 3.35 -6.07 9.32
CA TYR A 19 3.55 -5.43 8.01
C TYR A 19 4.01 -3.95 8.12
N SER A 20 3.44 -3.17 9.03
CA SER A 20 3.82 -1.77 9.24
C SER A 20 5.28 -1.58 9.69
N GLU A 21 5.89 -2.61 10.27
CA GLU A 21 7.31 -2.60 10.64
C GLU A 21 8.20 -2.75 9.41
N PHE A 22 7.77 -3.53 8.42
CA PHE A 22 8.43 -3.59 7.10
C PHE A 22 8.29 -2.26 6.35
N GLU A 23 7.14 -1.58 6.46
CA GLU A 23 6.98 -0.22 5.91
C GLU A 23 7.99 0.75 6.54
N LEU A 24 8.16 0.71 7.87
CA LEU A 24 9.13 1.53 8.58
C LEU A 24 10.56 1.27 8.11
N LEU A 25 10.98 0.00 8.07
CA LEU A 25 12.31 -0.39 7.60
C LEU A 25 12.55 0.08 6.16
N ARG A 26 11.61 -0.18 5.24
CA ARG A 26 11.74 0.24 3.84
C ARG A 26 11.86 1.76 3.70
N ASN A 27 11.05 2.52 4.44
CA ASN A 27 11.09 3.98 4.41
C ASN A 27 12.43 4.52 4.90
N TYR A 28 12.96 3.94 5.98
CA TYR A 28 14.31 4.24 6.45
C TYR A 28 15.36 3.98 5.36
N LEU A 29 15.37 2.78 4.75
CA LEU A 29 16.35 2.41 3.73
C LEU A 29 16.31 3.34 2.50
N ILE A 30 15.12 3.73 2.04
CA ILE A 30 14.96 4.64 0.88
C ILE A 30 15.53 6.03 1.19
N VAL A 31 15.32 6.52 2.41
CA VAL A 31 15.82 7.84 2.80
C VAL A 31 17.33 7.81 3.01
N THR A 32 17.84 6.78 3.69
CA THR A 32 19.26 6.62 4.01
C THR A 32 20.10 6.34 2.76
N TYR A 33 19.58 5.52 1.83
CA TYR A 33 20.29 5.10 0.62
C TYR A 33 19.54 5.55 -0.66
N PRO A 34 19.52 6.86 -0.98
CA PRO A 34 18.76 7.40 -2.12
C PRO A 34 19.23 6.91 -3.49
N TYR A 35 20.44 6.37 -3.57
CA TYR A 35 21.03 5.81 -4.79
C TYR A 35 20.80 4.30 -4.94
N ILE A 36 20.15 3.66 -3.98
CA ILE A 36 19.83 2.23 -4.02
C ILE A 36 18.32 2.07 -4.25
N VAL A 37 17.96 1.24 -5.22
CA VAL A 37 16.56 0.86 -5.46
C VAL A 37 16.16 -0.19 -4.42
N VAL A 38 15.52 0.27 -3.33
CA VAL A 38 15.00 -0.62 -2.29
C VAL A 38 13.80 -1.41 -2.85
N PRO A 39 13.78 -2.76 -2.72
CA PRO A 39 12.69 -3.57 -3.23
C PRO A 39 11.31 -3.10 -2.76
N PRO A 40 10.26 -3.19 -3.61
CA PRO A 40 8.91 -2.84 -3.20
C PRO A 40 8.37 -3.84 -2.20
N LEU A 41 7.52 -3.37 -1.28
CA LEU A 41 6.71 -4.25 -0.43
C LEU A 41 5.51 -4.76 -1.23
N PRO A 42 4.97 -5.95 -0.89
CA PRO A 42 3.70 -6.42 -1.45
C PRO A 42 2.59 -5.41 -1.17
N GLU A 43 1.59 -5.36 -2.05
CA GLU A 43 0.59 -4.29 -2.05
C GLU A 43 -0.07 -4.02 -0.70
N LYS A 44 -0.14 -2.73 -0.37
CA LYS A 44 -1.07 -2.18 0.61
C LYS A 44 -2.41 -2.07 -0.10
N ARG A 45 -3.17 -3.19 -0.15
CA ARG A 45 -4.53 -3.36 -0.72
C ARG A 45 -4.92 -2.30 -1.76
N ALA A 46 -5.04 -2.67 -3.04
CA ALA A 46 -5.72 -1.82 -4.01
C ALA A 46 -7.16 -1.51 -3.54
N GLU A 47 -7.36 -0.32 -2.96
CA GLU A 47 -8.69 0.19 -2.55
C GLU A 47 -9.64 0.40 -3.74
N PHE A 48 -9.14 0.25 -4.97
CA PHE A 48 -9.84 0.55 -6.22
C PHE A 48 -10.75 -0.56 -6.76
N VAL A 49 -10.88 -1.71 -6.08
CA VAL A 49 -11.84 -2.74 -6.51
C VAL A 49 -13.18 -2.46 -5.83
N TRP A 50 -14.18 -2.07 -6.63
CA TRP A 50 -15.58 -1.73 -6.28
C TRP A 50 -16.39 -2.84 -5.55
N HIS A 51 -15.72 -3.83 -4.97
CA HIS A 51 -16.32 -4.85 -4.11
C HIS A 51 -15.86 -4.63 -2.66
N LYS A 52 -16.35 -3.55 -2.03
CA LYS A 52 -16.37 -3.37 -0.57
C LYS A 52 -17.46 -4.23 0.10
N LEU A 53 -17.52 -5.50 -0.28
CA LEU A 53 -18.28 -6.52 0.44
C LEU A 53 -17.26 -7.57 0.84
N SER A 54 -16.73 -7.41 2.05
CA SER A 54 -16.07 -8.48 2.83
C SER A 54 -14.90 -9.23 2.15
N ALA A 55 -13.88 -8.54 1.65
CA ALA A 55 -12.56 -9.17 1.52
C ALA A 55 -11.88 -9.16 2.90
N ASP A 56 -12.19 -10.19 3.70
CA ASP A 56 -11.68 -10.38 5.06
C ASP A 56 -10.15 -10.17 5.09
N ASN A 57 -9.64 -9.49 6.11
CA ASN A 57 -8.19 -9.33 6.30
C ASN A 57 -7.48 -10.67 6.51
N MET A 58 -8.27 -11.73 6.70
CA MET A 58 -7.88 -13.11 6.90
C MET A 58 -8.03 -13.98 5.64
N ASP A 59 -8.26 -13.39 4.46
CA ASP A 59 -8.22 -14.14 3.19
C ASP A 59 -6.87 -14.90 3.06
N PRO A 60 -6.86 -16.24 3.06
CA PRO A 60 -5.63 -17.02 3.07
C PRO A 60 -4.70 -16.72 1.90
N ASP A 61 -5.28 -16.51 0.71
CA ASP A 61 -4.52 -16.22 -0.50
C ASP A 61 -3.83 -14.84 -0.41
N PHE A 62 -4.51 -13.85 0.15
CA PHE A 62 -3.94 -12.54 0.42
C PHE A 62 -2.81 -12.61 1.46
N VAL A 63 -3.01 -13.36 2.54
CA VAL A 63 -2.00 -13.54 3.59
C VAL A 63 -0.77 -14.23 3.03
N GLU A 64 -0.92 -15.28 2.22
CA GLU A 64 0.20 -16.01 1.64
C GLU A 64 0.96 -15.17 0.59
N ARG A 65 0.25 -14.47 -0.31
CA ARG A 65 0.89 -13.53 -1.25
C ARG A 65 1.71 -12.47 -0.52
N ARG A 66 1.19 -11.95 0.60
CA ARG A 66 1.91 -10.99 1.44
C ARG A 66 3.13 -11.64 2.10
N ARG A 67 3.00 -12.83 2.69
CA ARG A 67 4.10 -13.56 3.32
C ARG A 67 5.26 -13.75 2.34
N VAL A 68 4.98 -14.27 1.14
CA VAL A 68 5.97 -14.47 0.07
C VAL A 68 6.59 -13.14 -0.37
N GLY A 69 5.79 -12.07 -0.48
CA GLY A 69 6.30 -10.74 -0.83
C GLY A 69 7.25 -10.15 0.22
N LEU A 70 6.94 -10.34 1.50
CA LEU A 70 7.80 -9.88 2.61
C LEU A 70 9.09 -10.70 2.69
N GLU A 71 9.02 -12.02 2.47
CA GLU A 71 10.18 -12.90 2.39
C GLU A 71 11.13 -12.47 1.26
N ASN A 72 10.59 -12.25 0.05
CA ASN A 72 11.37 -11.77 -1.09
C ASN A 72 11.99 -10.38 -0.84
N PHE A 73 11.29 -9.49 -0.14
CA PHE A 73 11.84 -8.20 0.26
C PHE A 73 13.08 -8.39 1.15
N LEU A 74 12.99 -9.21 2.20
CA LEU A 74 14.11 -9.47 3.10
C LEU A 74 15.29 -10.13 2.38
N LEU A 75 15.04 -11.17 1.59
CA LEU A 75 16.08 -11.85 0.83
C LEU A 75 16.83 -10.89 -0.09
N ARG A 76 16.12 -10.02 -0.81
CA ARG A 76 16.75 -9.03 -1.70
C ARG A 76 17.56 -8.00 -0.94
N VAL A 77 17.03 -7.46 0.16
CA VAL A 77 17.74 -6.48 1.00
C VAL A 77 18.98 -7.11 1.61
N ALA A 78 18.87 -8.32 2.18
CA ALA A 78 19.99 -9.04 2.79
C ALA A 78 21.02 -9.55 1.77
N SER A 79 20.65 -9.72 0.50
CA SER A 79 21.60 -10.06 -0.57
C SER A 79 22.38 -8.87 -1.12
N HIS A 80 21.95 -7.63 -0.81
CA HIS A 80 22.58 -6.43 -1.36
C HIS A 80 23.88 -6.10 -0.60
N PRO A 81 25.02 -5.88 -1.27
CA PRO A 81 26.33 -5.69 -0.62
C PRO A 81 26.38 -4.54 0.40
N VAL A 82 25.62 -3.48 0.15
CA VAL A 82 25.54 -2.32 1.06
C VAL A 82 24.46 -2.47 2.13
N LEU A 83 23.26 -2.93 1.77
CA LEU A 83 22.12 -2.96 2.70
C LEU A 83 22.24 -4.09 3.72
N SER A 84 22.90 -5.19 3.35
CA SER A 84 23.18 -6.31 4.26
C SER A 84 24.04 -5.93 5.47
N ASN A 85 24.86 -4.89 5.32
CA ASN A 85 25.71 -4.34 6.39
C ASN A 85 25.01 -3.21 7.18
N ASP A 86 23.72 -2.95 6.93
CA ASP A 86 22.98 -1.91 7.61
C ASP A 86 22.62 -2.31 9.04
N GLN A 87 22.91 -1.42 9.99
CA GLN A 87 22.71 -1.68 11.42
C GLN A 87 21.22 -1.78 11.78
N ILE A 88 20.35 -1.00 11.14
CA ILE A 88 18.90 -1.06 11.38
C ILE A 88 18.32 -2.37 10.84
N LEU A 89 18.79 -2.84 9.69
CA LEU A 89 18.42 -4.16 9.19
C LEU A 89 18.85 -5.27 10.17
N TYR A 90 20.07 -5.18 10.73
CA TYR A 90 20.53 -6.13 11.73
C TYR A 90 19.61 -6.14 12.95
N HIS A 91 19.35 -4.98 13.57
CA HIS A 91 18.44 -4.88 14.71
C HIS A 91 17.03 -5.37 14.39
N PHE A 92 16.51 -5.08 13.19
CA PHE A 92 15.22 -5.60 12.73
C PHE A 92 15.18 -7.13 12.69
N LEU A 93 16.30 -7.79 12.38
CA LEU A 93 16.42 -9.24 12.28
C LEU A 93 16.82 -9.94 13.59
N THR A 94 17.32 -9.22 14.60
CA THR A 94 17.85 -9.83 15.82
C THR A 94 17.18 -9.38 17.11
N GLU A 95 16.62 -8.18 17.18
CA GLU A 95 16.10 -7.60 18.43
C GLU A 95 14.58 -7.67 18.51
N GLU A 96 14.01 -8.30 19.53
CA GLU A 96 12.56 -8.38 19.67
C GLU A 96 11.90 -7.01 19.90
N HIS A 97 12.55 -6.14 20.69
CA HIS A 97 12.05 -4.84 21.14
C HIS A 97 13.13 -3.75 20.97
N GLY A 98 12.76 -2.47 20.98
CA GLY A 98 13.72 -1.35 21.02
C GLY A 98 14.30 -0.90 19.67
N TRP A 99 14.30 -1.77 18.65
CA TRP A 99 14.89 -1.43 17.35
C TRP A 99 14.20 -0.26 16.63
N LYS A 100 12.90 -0.03 16.89
CA LYS A 100 12.13 1.07 16.29
C LYS A 100 12.63 2.43 16.75
N GLU A 101 12.90 2.53 18.05
CA GLU A 101 13.43 3.71 18.70
C GLU A 101 14.77 4.07 18.06
N VAL A 102 15.65 3.07 17.87
CA VAL A 102 16.93 3.23 17.15
C VAL A 102 16.70 3.73 15.72
N VAL A 103 15.67 3.25 15.00
CA VAL A 103 15.34 3.78 13.66
C VAL A 103 14.98 5.26 13.72
N TYR A 104 14.15 5.69 14.69
CA TYR A 104 13.75 7.08 14.81
C TYR A 104 14.92 8.00 15.19
N GLU A 105 15.83 7.51 16.02
CA GLU A 105 17.06 8.23 16.42
C GLU A 105 18.00 8.51 15.24
N THR A 106 17.92 7.74 14.15
CA THR A 106 18.71 8.02 12.92
C THR A 106 18.37 9.37 12.26
N GLY A 107 17.24 9.99 12.65
CA GLY A 107 16.75 11.25 12.09
C GLY A 107 16.27 11.12 10.65
N PHE A 108 15.96 9.91 10.16
CA PHE A 108 15.55 9.71 8.77
C PHE A 108 14.27 10.48 8.42
N GLN A 109 13.33 10.67 9.36
CA GLN A 109 12.12 11.46 9.13
C GLN A 109 12.44 12.92 8.80
N ALA A 110 13.34 13.55 9.56
CA ALA A 110 13.78 14.92 9.28
C ALA A 110 14.48 15.03 7.93
N LYS A 111 15.27 14.01 7.53
CA LYS A 111 15.88 13.94 6.19
C LYS A 111 14.82 13.82 5.10
N ALA A 112 13.78 12.99 5.29
CA ALA A 112 12.67 12.83 4.35
C ALA A 112 11.90 14.14 4.18
N ASP A 113 11.55 14.81 5.28
CA ASP A 113 10.84 16.08 5.29
C ASP A 113 11.64 17.18 4.61
N SER A 114 12.95 17.25 4.88
CA SER A 114 13.84 18.22 4.24
C SER A 114 13.89 18.02 2.72
N ARG A 115 13.97 16.77 2.24
CA ARG A 115 13.90 16.45 0.81
C ARG A 115 12.56 16.84 0.19
N LEU A 116 11.45 16.57 0.87
CA LEU A 116 10.12 16.96 0.39
C LEU A 116 9.97 18.48 0.30
N ARG A 117 10.49 19.22 1.29
CA ARG A 117 10.53 20.69 1.28
C ARG A 117 11.40 21.23 0.16
N ALA A 118 12.59 20.67 -0.03
CA ALA A 118 13.48 21.05 -1.14
C ALA A 118 12.80 20.81 -2.50
N LEU A 119 12.19 19.64 -2.69
CA LEU A 119 11.43 19.33 -3.90
C LEU A 119 10.27 20.31 -4.11
N SER A 120 9.49 20.59 -3.06
CA SER A 120 8.40 21.57 -3.13
C SER A 120 8.89 22.97 -3.49
N ALA A 121 10.06 23.39 -2.97
CA ALA A 121 10.68 24.65 -3.32
C ALA A 121 11.09 24.69 -4.80
N THR A 122 11.69 23.60 -5.33
CA THR A 122 12.03 23.52 -6.76
C THR A 122 10.80 23.64 -7.67
N PHE A 123 9.67 23.04 -7.28
CA PHE A 123 8.42 23.19 -8.02
C PHE A 123 7.84 24.60 -7.93
N ARG A 124 8.01 25.31 -6.81
CA ARG A 124 7.54 26.70 -6.65
C ARG A 124 8.33 27.72 -7.46
N VAL A 125 9.65 27.50 -7.60
CA VAL A 125 10.52 28.38 -8.40
C VAL A 125 10.28 28.18 -9.91
N ARG A 126 9.79 27.00 -10.31
CA ARG A 126 9.34 26.74 -11.68
C ARG A 126 8.03 27.48 -11.93
N ASN A 127 8.11 28.76 -12.32
CA ASN A 127 6.94 29.52 -12.77
C ASN A 127 6.35 28.81 -13.99
N PRO A 128 5.19 28.15 -13.88
CA PRO A 128 4.62 27.45 -15.03
C PRO A 128 4.29 28.49 -16.09
N ASP A 129 4.54 28.17 -17.35
CA ASP A 129 4.16 29.05 -18.45
C ASP A 129 2.65 29.35 -18.37
N LYS A 130 2.24 30.57 -18.70
CA LYS A 130 0.83 31.00 -18.64
C LYS A 130 -0.06 30.05 -19.45
N GLU A 131 0.45 29.56 -20.58
CA GLU A 131 -0.24 28.58 -21.42
C GLU A 131 -0.48 27.24 -20.70
N HIS A 132 0.48 26.80 -19.87
CA HIS A 132 0.34 25.55 -19.11
C HIS A 132 -0.70 25.68 -17.99
N VAL A 133 -0.71 26.83 -17.29
CA VAL A 133 -1.71 27.11 -16.25
C VAL A 133 -3.11 27.17 -16.84
N GLU A 134 -3.28 27.84 -17.98
CA GLU A 134 -4.57 27.98 -18.65
C GLU A 134 -5.10 26.62 -19.12
N LYS A 135 -4.26 25.82 -19.79
CA LYS A 135 -4.61 24.45 -20.22
C LYS A 135 -4.99 23.58 -19.03
N ALA A 136 -4.24 23.62 -17.94
CA ALA A 136 -4.56 22.87 -16.72
C ALA A 136 -5.90 23.30 -16.10
N TRP A 137 -6.24 24.59 -16.21
CA TRP A 137 -7.52 25.11 -15.71
C TRP A 137 -8.70 24.61 -16.56
N VAL A 138 -8.56 24.64 -17.89
CA VAL A 138 -9.54 24.08 -18.83
C VAL A 138 -9.72 22.59 -18.60
N ASP A 139 -8.63 21.84 -18.44
CA ASP A 139 -8.69 20.41 -18.13
C ASP A 139 -9.37 20.15 -16.79
N MET A 140 -9.07 20.93 -15.74
CA MET A 140 -9.73 20.81 -14.43
C MET A 140 -11.25 21.02 -14.53
N GLN A 141 -11.71 22.00 -15.32
CA GLN A 141 -13.14 22.20 -15.56
C GLN A 141 -13.75 21.03 -16.32
N ARG A 142 -13.08 20.58 -17.39
CA ARG A 142 -13.50 19.41 -18.15
C ARG A 142 -13.63 18.17 -17.26
N PHE A 143 -12.67 17.91 -16.38
CA PHE A 143 -12.71 16.77 -15.45
C PHE A 143 -13.87 16.89 -14.45
N LYS A 144 -14.16 18.08 -13.94
CA LYS A 144 -15.31 18.30 -13.04
C LYS A 144 -16.62 17.99 -13.75
N GLU A 145 -16.82 18.53 -14.95
CA GLU A 145 -18.02 18.27 -15.75
C GLU A 145 -18.14 16.79 -16.14
N GLN A 146 -17.03 16.16 -16.52
CA GLN A 146 -16.98 14.74 -16.87
C GLN A 146 -17.36 13.87 -15.68
N LYS A 147 -16.78 14.13 -14.49
CA LYS A 147 -17.10 13.40 -13.25
C LYS A 147 -18.60 13.45 -12.94
N ASP A 148 -19.23 14.60 -13.11
CA ASP A 148 -20.66 14.75 -12.83
C ASP A 148 -21.53 14.01 -13.87
N LYS A 149 -21.10 13.96 -15.14
CA LYS A 149 -21.75 13.16 -16.17
C LYS A 149 -21.59 11.66 -15.91
N ASP A 150 -20.37 11.20 -15.65
CA ASP A 150 -20.05 9.79 -15.40
C ASP A 150 -20.79 9.26 -14.17
N LEU A 151 -20.87 10.05 -13.09
CA LEU A 151 -21.63 9.69 -11.90
C LEU A 151 -23.14 9.58 -12.17
N ARG A 152 -23.70 10.53 -12.93
CA ARG A 152 -25.12 10.48 -13.32
C ARG A 152 -25.42 9.25 -14.17
N GLU A 153 -24.57 8.96 -15.15
CA GLU A 153 -24.72 7.80 -16.01
C GLU A 153 -24.59 6.49 -15.23
N ALA A 154 -23.61 6.38 -14.33
CA ALA A 154 -23.45 5.22 -13.47
C ALA A 154 -24.68 4.99 -12.57
N LEU A 155 -25.25 6.05 -11.99
CA LEU A 155 -26.46 5.96 -11.16
C LEU A 155 -27.70 5.58 -11.99
N ILE A 156 -27.85 6.11 -13.20
CA ILE A 156 -28.93 5.74 -14.12
C ILE A 156 -28.81 4.26 -14.49
N ASN A 157 -27.62 3.82 -14.91
CA ASN A 157 -27.37 2.43 -15.27
C ASN A 157 -27.62 1.49 -14.09
N TYR A 158 -27.23 1.89 -12.88
CA TYR A 158 -27.55 1.14 -11.67
C TYR A 158 -29.06 1.01 -11.44
N ALA A 159 -29.82 2.11 -11.56
CA ALA A 159 -31.28 2.07 -11.42
C ALA A 159 -31.94 1.18 -12.48
N VAL A 160 -31.50 1.27 -13.74
CA VAL A 160 -31.97 0.42 -14.84
C VAL A 160 -31.69 -1.06 -14.57
N MET A 161 -30.49 -1.38 -14.08
CA MET A 161 -30.12 -2.73 -13.69
C MET A 161 -31.01 -3.26 -12.56
N GLN A 162 -31.25 -2.46 -11.52
CA GLN A 162 -32.14 -2.85 -10.41
C GLN A 162 -33.59 -3.11 -10.89
N ILE A 163 -34.12 -2.24 -11.75
CA ILE A 163 -35.45 -2.43 -12.35
C ILE A 163 -35.49 -3.74 -13.17
N SER A 164 -34.45 -4.02 -13.96
CA SER A 164 -34.35 -5.26 -14.75
C SER A 164 -34.30 -6.50 -13.86
N MET A 165 -33.54 -6.45 -12.77
CA MET A 165 -33.46 -7.54 -11.77
C MET A 165 -34.82 -7.78 -11.10
N CYS A 166 -35.52 -6.72 -10.69
CA CYS A 166 -36.87 -6.84 -10.12
C CYS A 166 -37.87 -7.44 -11.12
N LYS A 167 -37.82 -7.03 -12.40
CA LYS A 167 -38.68 -7.60 -13.46
C LYS A 167 -38.41 -9.09 -13.67
N LYS A 168 -37.15 -9.50 -13.72
CA LYS A 168 -36.76 -10.92 -13.80
C LYS A 168 -37.20 -11.69 -12.56
N GLY A 169 -37.06 -11.09 -11.37
CA GLY A 169 -37.54 -11.67 -10.11
C GLY A 169 -39.04 -11.93 -10.13
N ILE A 170 -39.85 -10.95 -10.57
CA ILE A 170 -41.31 -11.11 -10.72
C ILE A 170 -41.64 -12.27 -11.66
N GLN A 171 -40.93 -12.39 -12.79
CA GLN A 171 -41.12 -13.50 -13.73
C GLN A 171 -40.81 -14.86 -13.08
N VAL A 172 -39.71 -14.96 -12.32
CA VAL A 172 -39.35 -16.20 -11.60
C VAL A 172 -40.42 -16.58 -10.58
N TRP A 173 -40.89 -15.61 -9.78
CA TRP A 173 -41.96 -15.85 -8.81
C TRP A 173 -43.31 -16.21 -9.48
N GLY A 174 -43.60 -15.60 -10.64
CA GLY A 174 -44.77 -15.94 -11.45
C GLY A 174 -44.73 -17.38 -11.96
N ASN A 175 -43.59 -17.79 -12.54
CA ASN A 175 -43.39 -19.16 -13.01
C ASN A 175 -43.49 -20.18 -11.86
N ALA A 176 -42.92 -19.86 -10.70
CA ALA A 176 -43.03 -20.72 -9.51
C ALA A 176 -44.49 -20.89 -9.07
N LYS A 177 -45.27 -19.80 -9.02
CA LYS A 177 -46.69 -19.83 -8.69
C LYS A 177 -47.49 -20.69 -9.67
N GLU A 178 -47.24 -20.57 -10.98
CA GLU A 178 -47.90 -21.42 -11.98
C GLU A 178 -47.58 -22.91 -11.82
N CYS A 179 -46.33 -23.26 -11.47
CA CYS A 179 -45.98 -24.65 -11.16
C CYS A 179 -46.79 -25.19 -9.97
N PHE A 180 -47.00 -24.39 -8.92
CA PHE A 180 -47.81 -24.80 -7.77
C PHE A 180 -49.31 -24.92 -8.07
N LEU A 181 -49.83 -24.19 -9.06
CA LEU A 181 -51.24 -24.28 -9.47
C LEU A 181 -51.55 -25.44 -10.42
N LYS A 182 -50.52 -26.07 -11.00
CA LYS A 182 -50.65 -27.23 -11.91
C LYS A 182 -50.42 -28.58 -11.23
N MET A 183 -50.11 -28.57 -9.93
CA MET A 183 -50.10 -29.75 -9.05
C MET A 183 -51.46 -29.90 -8.39
#